data_AF-A0A1T4N439-F1
#
_entry.id   AF-A0A1T4N439-F1
#
_cell.length_a   1.000
_cell.length_b   1.000
_cell.length_c   1.000
_cell.angle_alpha   90.00
_cell.angle_beta   90.00
_cell.angle_gamma   90.00
#
_symmetry.space_group_name_H-M   'P 1'
#
loop_
_entity.id
_entity.type
_entity.pdbx_description
1 polymer ?
#
loop_
_entity_poly.entity_id
_entity_poly.type
_entity_poly.pdbx_seq_one_letter_code
_entity_poly.pdbx_strand_id
1 'polypeptide(L)' 'MKRLFLMRHGQTLFNLQKRIQGACDSPLTALGKEQALAAK' A
#
# COMPACT_ATOMS: atom_id res chain seq x y z
N MET A 1 28.54 -4.52 6.44
CA MET A 1 27.39 -3.69 6.87
C MET A 1 26.11 -4.28 6.29
N LYS A 2 25.05 -4.49 7.09
CA LYS A 2 23.77 -5.01 6.57
C LYS A 2 22.80 -3.83 6.38
N ARG A 3 22.04 -3.84 5.28
CA ARG A 3 20.99 -2.85 5.00
C ARG A 3 19.63 -3.54 5.08
N LEU A 4 18.69 -2.93 5.81
CA LEU A 4 17.30 -3.37 5.91
C LEU A 4 16.42 -2.27 5.32
N PHE A 5 15.50 -2.66 4.44
CA PHE A 5 14.54 -1.76 3.82
C PHE A 5 13.13 -2.21 4.21
N LEU A 6 12.29 -1.26 4.63
CA LEU A 6 10.89 -1.48 4.97
C LEU A 6 10.06 -0.52 4.15
N MET A 7 8.93 -0.99 3.62
CA MET A 7 8.02 -0.20 2.82
C MET A 7 6.58 -0.60 3.12
N ARG A 8 5.68 0.39 3.14
CA ARG A 8 4.24 0.17 3.26
C ARG A 8 3.64 -0.02 1.86
N HIS A 9 2.61 -0.86 1.74
CA HIS A 9 1.82 -0.99 0.52
C HIS A 9 1.17 0.35 0.10
N GLY A 10 0.85 0.49 -1.19
CA GLY A 10 0.13 1.65 -1.73
C GLY A 10 -1.33 1.75 -1.25
N GLN A 11 -2.01 2.83 -1.59
CA GLN A 11 -3.41 3.05 -1.23
C GLN A 11 -4.33 1.90 -1.69
N THR A 12 -5.09 1.33 -0.76
CA THR A 12 -6.17 0.36 -1.04
C THR A 12 -7.55 1.02 -1.05
N LEU A 13 -8.57 0.33 -1.59
CA LEU A 13 -9.96 0.80 -1.52
C LEU A 13 -10.41 1.10 -0.08
N PHE A 14 -10.04 0.27 0.89
CA PHE A 14 -10.41 0.49 2.28
C PHE A 14 -9.69 1.70 2.90
N ASN A 15 -8.44 2.00 2.49
CA ASN A 15 -7.79 3.24 2.89
C ASN A 15 -8.57 4.46 2.38
N LEU A 16 -9.01 4.43 1.11
CA LEU A 16 -9.81 5.50 0.51
C LEU A 16 -11.16 5.69 1.22
N GLN A 17 -11.82 4.59 1.58
CA GLN A 17 -13.10 4.58 2.31
C GLN A 17 -12.94 4.83 3.82
N LYS A 18 -11.71 5.01 4.32
CA LYS A 18 -11.41 5.17 5.75
C LYS A 18 -11.90 4.00 6.62
N ARG A 19 -11.76 2.77 6.11
CA ARG A 19 -12.11 1.52 6.81
C ARG A 19 -10.85 0.77 7.27
N ILE A 20 -10.98 0.04 8.38
CA ILE A 20 -9.96 -0.88 8.85
C ILE A 20 -9.94 -2.11 7.94
N GLN A 21 -8.77 -2.45 7.38
CA GLN A 21 -8.60 -3.60 6.49
C GLN A 21 -8.47 -4.93 7.24
N GLY A 22 -7.71 -4.97 8.34
CA GLY A 22 -7.47 -6.22 9.06
C GLY A 22 -6.84 -7.29 8.14
N ALA A 23 -7.37 -8.51 8.18
CA ALA A 23 -6.95 -9.62 7.32
C ALA A 23 -7.70 -9.69 5.97
N CYS A 24 -8.47 -8.66 5.60
CA CYS A 24 -9.17 -8.59 4.32
C CYS A 24 -8.23 -8.22 3.17
N ASP A 25 -8.47 -8.79 1.99
CA ASP A 25 -7.71 -8.51 0.77
C ASP A 25 -8.33 -7.37 -0.05
N SER A 26 -8.24 -6.14 0.47
CA SER A 26 -8.71 -4.95 -0.27
C SER A 26 -7.74 -4.61 -1.39
N PRO A 27 -8.19 -4.49 -2.67
CA PRO A 27 -7.29 -4.22 -3.78
C PRO A 27 -6.72 -2.79 -3.74
N LEU A 28 -5.57 -2.60 -4.39
CA LEU A 28 -4.97 -1.28 -4.63
C LEU A 28 -5.83 -0.43 -5.56
N THR A 29 -5.89 0.88 -5.28
CA THR A 29 -6.45 1.87 -6.21
C THR A 29 -5.48 2.13 -7.36
N ALA A 30 -5.90 2.87 -8.39
CA ALA A 30 -5.00 3.33 -9.44
C ALA A 30 -3.82 4.14 -8.84
N LEU A 31 -4.11 5.06 -7.93
CA LEU A 31 -3.11 5.79 -7.15
C LEU A 31 -2.19 4.85 -6.36
N GLY A 32 -2.74 3.81 -5.73
CA GLY A 32 -1.93 2.83 -5.00
C GLY A 32 -0.93 2.08 -5.88
N LYS A 33 -1.30 1.80 -7.14
CA LYS A 33 -0.37 1.19 -8.12
C LYS A 33 0.71 2.18 -8.55
N GLU A 34 0.35 3.44 -8.80
CA GLU A 34 1.32 4.49 -9.14
C GLU A 34 2.32 4.72 -7.99
N GLN A 35 1.85 4.73 -6.74
CA GLN A 35 2.70 4.82 -5.55
C GLN A 35 3.71 3.68 -5.47
N ALA A 36 3.30 2.45 -5.79
CA ALA A 36 4.19 1.29 -5.81
C ALA A 36 5.24 1.38 -6.93
N LEU A 37 4.90 1.96 -8.08
CA LEU A 37 5.84 2.18 -9.18
C LEU A 37 6.83 3.33 -8.91
N ALA A 38 6.39 4.35 -8.15
CA ALA A 38 7.22 5.51 -7.81
C ALA A 38 8.20 5.25 -6.64
N ALA A 39 7.97 4.18 -5.88
CA ALA A 39 8.80 3.76 -4.76
C ALA A 39 10.24 3.37 -5.20
N LYS A 40 11.26 3.85 -4.47
CA LYS A 40 12.69 3.61 -4.73
C LYS A 40 13.43 3.27 -3.44
#